data_AF-A0A850PVP5-F1
#
_entry.id   AF-A0A850PVP5-F1
#
_cell.length_a   1.000
_cell.length_b   1.000
_cell.length_c   1.000
_cell.angle_alpha   90.00
_cell.angle_beta   90.00
_cell.angle_gamma   90.00
#
_symmetry.space_group_name_H-M   'P 1'
#
loop_
_entity.id
_entity.type
_entity.pdbx_description
1 polymer ?
#
loop_
_entity_poly.entity_id
_entity_poly.type
_entity_poly.pdbx_seq_one_letter_code
_entity_poly.pdbx_strand_id
1 'polypeptide(L)'
;MGRKHYFESPAIAASGVLGFTGEGYKHYKILNILTFGLFNYILRNCIVFQSKTTTAFANKGNALLAQDGFSLKRMMPSCVATNVWRGWMVNNFSLSGPGLEFFIKQGVWHEFTKEFHLSIMLIGKTAEGRKREALHIVSLLQWSIYKFKAYRNSKVFLNWNISCPNTGHDAQADFLGSFEEEYRILSRLRLPILVKVGWQFPISVAKRLQKFEFIYGFVSINTIPFNELPLDTKEKYFKKDKNGEFISPLDKYQDEFNVKGRGGVSGHPIRPYALAWIRNARKAGIKKPIIGGGGIMNPYNVWQFKKAGATAISLGSGISLRFWNLPLIIWAARVFFKEH
;
A
#
# COMPACT_ATOMS: atom_id res chain seq x y z
N MET A 1 21.51 -10.79 -23.25
CA MET A 1 21.05 -10.94 -21.85
C MET A 1 20.42 -9.62 -21.42
N GLY A 2 19.08 -9.53 -21.48
CA GLY A 2 18.35 -8.27 -21.31
C GLY A 2 18.18 -7.86 -19.85
N ARG A 3 18.42 -6.57 -19.55
CA ARG A 3 18.18 -5.91 -18.25
C ARG A 3 16.77 -6.26 -17.75
N LYS A 4 16.62 -6.89 -16.59
CA LYS A 4 15.31 -7.21 -16.01
C LYS A 4 14.88 -6.05 -15.10
N HIS A 5 14.67 -4.87 -15.67
CA HIS A 5 14.00 -3.82 -14.92
C HIS A 5 12.58 -4.28 -14.56
N TYR A 6 12.38 -4.70 -13.31
CA TYR A 6 11.11 -5.22 -12.82
C TYR A 6 10.00 -4.16 -12.80
N PHE A 7 10.39 -2.90 -12.66
CA PHE A 7 9.51 -1.73 -12.58
C PHE A 7 10.18 -0.52 -13.28
N GLU A 8 9.39 0.42 -13.80
CA GLU A 8 9.88 1.66 -14.43
C GLU A 8 10.71 2.53 -13.48
N SER A 9 10.42 2.47 -12.18
CA SER A 9 11.23 3.09 -11.14
C SER A 9 11.34 2.15 -9.94
N PRO A 10 12.51 2.10 -9.27
CA PRO A 10 12.66 1.33 -8.03
C PRO A 10 11.95 1.97 -6.82
N ALA A 11 11.28 3.11 -7.02
CA ALA A 11 10.45 3.75 -6.01
C ALA A 11 8.98 3.72 -6.45
N ILE A 12 8.13 3.10 -5.64
CA ILE A 12 6.69 2.99 -5.85
C ILE A 12 5.97 3.72 -4.71
N ALA A 13 4.91 4.45 -5.01
CA ALA A 13 4.10 5.09 -3.98
C ALA A 13 3.38 4.02 -3.15
N ALA A 14 3.30 4.20 -1.83
CA ALA A 14 2.43 3.33 -1.02
C ALA A 14 0.97 3.61 -1.35
N SER A 15 0.14 2.57 -1.49
CA SER A 15 -1.29 2.71 -1.79
C SER A 15 -1.96 3.78 -0.92
N GLY A 16 -2.55 4.78 -1.56
CA GLY A 16 -3.28 5.86 -0.89
C GLY A 16 -2.50 7.14 -0.70
N VAL A 17 -1.17 7.12 -0.69
CA VAL A 17 -0.37 8.34 -0.47
C VAL A 17 -0.53 9.38 -1.59
N LEU A 18 -0.84 8.93 -2.81
CA LEU A 18 -1.11 9.77 -3.97
C LEU A 18 -2.60 9.84 -4.34
N GLY A 19 -3.49 9.36 -3.47
CA GLY A 19 -4.94 9.34 -3.76
C GLY A 19 -5.34 8.26 -4.76
N PHE A 20 -6.51 8.44 -5.39
CA PHE A 20 -7.08 7.47 -6.33
C PHE A 20 -6.59 7.68 -7.78
N THR A 21 -6.29 8.91 -8.16
CA THR A 21 -5.95 9.33 -9.52
C THR A 21 -4.63 10.12 -9.59
N GLY A 22 -3.87 10.18 -8.49
CA GLY A 22 -2.64 10.98 -8.41
C GLY A 22 -2.90 12.42 -7.98
N GLU A 23 -4.14 12.73 -7.57
CA GLU A 23 -4.57 14.02 -7.04
C GLU A 23 -3.86 14.40 -5.73
N GLY A 24 -3.37 13.41 -4.99
CA GLY A 24 -2.68 13.60 -3.73
C GLY A 24 -3.58 14.22 -2.65
N TYR A 25 -2.99 15.03 -1.78
CA TYR A 25 -3.69 15.66 -0.65
C TYR A 25 -3.56 17.18 -0.69
N LYS A 26 -4.52 17.90 -0.08
CA LYS A 26 -4.56 19.37 -0.09
C LYS A 26 -3.24 20.02 0.35
N HIS A 27 -2.58 19.46 1.38
CA HIS A 27 -1.30 19.98 1.88
C HIS A 27 -0.13 19.78 0.90
N TYR A 28 -0.23 18.89 -0.11
CA TYR A 28 0.80 18.73 -1.14
C TYR A 28 0.94 19.95 -2.03
N LYS A 29 -0.13 20.75 -2.19
CA LYS A 29 -0.03 22.05 -2.89
C LYS A 29 0.95 22.98 -2.16
N ILE A 30 0.88 23.03 -0.83
CA ILE A 30 1.79 23.82 0.01
C ILE A 30 3.22 23.28 -0.13
N LEU A 31 3.42 21.97 0.01
CA LEU A 31 4.74 21.35 -0.15
C LEU A 31 5.34 21.62 -1.54
N ASN A 32 4.51 21.63 -2.58
CA ASN A 32 4.95 21.92 -3.93
C ASN A 32 5.40 23.38 -4.10
N ILE A 33 4.70 24.33 -3.49
CA ILE A 33 5.13 25.75 -3.48
C ILE A 33 6.44 25.90 -2.73
N LEU A 34 6.56 25.32 -1.52
CA LEU A 34 7.75 25.39 -0.68
C LEU A 34 9.00 24.76 -1.32
N THR A 35 8.82 23.88 -2.30
CA THR A 35 9.90 23.20 -3.00
C THR A 35 10.06 23.68 -4.44
N PHE A 36 9.46 24.82 -4.79
CA PHE A 36 9.53 25.41 -6.14
C PHE A 36 9.17 24.40 -7.26
N GLY A 37 8.14 23.58 -7.04
CA GLY A 37 7.67 22.58 -7.99
C GLY A 37 8.38 21.22 -7.93
N LEU A 38 9.51 21.12 -7.22
CA LEU A 38 10.32 19.90 -7.17
C LEU A 38 9.54 18.71 -6.56
N PHE A 39 8.71 18.96 -5.55
CA PHE A 39 7.90 17.91 -4.91
C PHE A 39 6.98 17.20 -5.92
N ASN A 40 6.16 17.94 -6.67
CA ASN A 40 5.28 17.30 -7.67
C ASN A 40 6.08 16.70 -8.83
N TYR A 41 7.20 17.31 -9.22
CA TYR A 41 8.08 16.74 -10.24
C TYR A 41 8.56 15.35 -9.82
N ILE A 42 9.03 15.19 -8.58
CA ILE A 42 9.46 13.90 -8.04
C ILE A 42 8.31 12.90 -8.00
N LEU A 43 7.15 13.29 -7.45
CA LEU A 43 5.99 12.39 -7.34
C LEU A 43 5.51 11.87 -8.70
N ARG A 44 5.54 12.71 -9.76
CA ARG A 44 5.03 12.36 -11.09
C ARG A 44 6.04 11.67 -12.01
N ASN A 45 7.34 11.91 -11.80
CA ASN A 45 8.39 11.47 -12.73
C ASN A 45 9.38 10.47 -12.14
N CYS A 46 9.45 10.37 -10.82
CA CYS A 46 10.45 9.52 -10.16
C CYS A 46 9.84 8.37 -9.37
N ILE A 47 8.53 8.38 -9.12
CA ILE A 47 7.82 7.39 -8.30
C ILE A 47 6.71 6.77 -9.15
N VAL A 48 6.63 5.44 -9.18
CA VAL A 48 5.52 4.72 -9.81
C VAL A 48 4.25 4.99 -9.02
N PHE A 49 3.17 5.35 -9.71
CA PHE A 49 1.89 5.61 -9.09
C PHE A 49 1.20 4.29 -8.71
N GLN A 50 0.78 4.21 -7.45
CA GLN A 50 -0.10 3.16 -6.95
C GLN A 50 -1.37 3.81 -6.42
N SER A 51 -2.52 3.40 -6.96
CA SER A 51 -3.80 3.97 -6.52
C SER A 51 -4.05 3.65 -5.05
N LYS A 52 -4.85 4.49 -4.41
CA LYS A 52 -5.52 4.11 -3.17
C LYS A 52 -6.28 2.80 -3.39
N THR A 53 -6.18 1.92 -2.41
CA THR A 53 -6.89 0.64 -2.43
C THR A 53 -8.39 0.91 -2.55
N THR A 54 -9.00 0.41 -3.62
CA THR A 54 -10.44 0.48 -3.84
C THR A 54 -11.10 -0.88 -3.61
N THR A 55 -12.32 -0.84 -3.13
CA THR A 55 -13.23 -1.99 -3.07
C THR A 55 -14.01 -2.08 -4.39
N ALA A 56 -14.70 -3.20 -4.60
CA ALA A 56 -15.60 -3.35 -5.76
C ALA A 56 -16.67 -2.25 -5.75
N PHE A 57 -17.36 -2.10 -4.62
CA PHE A 57 -18.44 -1.15 -4.39
C PHE A 57 -17.99 0.02 -3.51
N ALA A 58 -18.82 1.06 -3.42
CA ALA A 58 -18.59 2.19 -2.53
C ALA A 58 -18.48 1.73 -1.07
N ASN A 59 -17.60 2.38 -0.33
CA ASN A 59 -17.42 2.12 1.08
C ASN A 59 -17.22 3.44 1.83
N LYS A 60 -18.07 3.67 2.84
CA LYS A 60 -18.07 4.92 3.62
C LYS A 60 -16.74 5.10 4.36
N GLY A 61 -16.24 4.05 5.00
CA GLY A 61 -15.08 4.08 5.90
C GLY A 61 -15.14 5.24 6.92
N ASN A 62 -13.98 5.73 7.36
CA ASN A 62 -13.88 6.79 8.39
C ASN A 62 -13.49 8.17 7.83
N ALA A 63 -13.13 8.28 6.55
CA ALA A 63 -12.72 9.56 5.98
C ALA A 63 -13.92 10.41 5.55
N LEU A 64 -13.91 11.68 5.94
CA LEU A 64 -14.86 12.66 5.43
C LEU A 64 -14.45 13.09 4.02
N LEU A 65 -15.19 12.61 3.02
CA LEU A 65 -14.95 12.90 1.61
C LEU A 65 -15.66 14.18 1.17
N ALA A 66 -15.15 14.83 0.12
CA ALA A 66 -15.76 15.96 -0.54
C ALA A 66 -16.92 15.50 -1.46
N GLN A 67 -17.58 16.45 -2.14
CA GLN A 67 -18.71 16.17 -3.03
C GLN A 67 -18.33 15.29 -4.23
N ASP A 68 -17.06 15.31 -4.64
CA ASP A 68 -16.54 14.44 -5.71
C ASP A 68 -16.48 12.94 -5.30
N GLY A 69 -16.74 12.64 -4.03
CA GLY A 69 -16.82 11.27 -3.54
C GLY A 69 -15.47 10.59 -3.30
N PHE A 70 -14.33 11.26 -3.51
CA PHE A 70 -13.01 10.64 -3.29
C PHE A 70 -11.95 11.57 -2.69
N SER A 71 -12.01 12.88 -2.91
CA SER A 71 -11.09 13.83 -2.28
C SER A 71 -11.42 14.01 -0.80
N LEU A 72 -10.43 14.35 0.02
CA LEU A 72 -10.68 14.67 1.43
C LEU A 72 -11.34 16.04 1.59
N LYS A 73 -12.40 16.11 2.40
CA LYS A 73 -13.06 17.37 2.76
C LYS A 73 -12.11 18.32 3.49
N ARG A 74 -11.29 17.79 4.40
CA ARG A 74 -10.35 18.54 5.24
C ARG A 74 -8.90 18.33 4.81
N MET A 75 -8.05 19.33 5.07
CA MET A 75 -6.61 19.25 4.81
C MET A 75 -5.93 18.21 5.71
N MET A 76 -6.31 18.18 6.99
CA MET A 76 -5.94 17.15 7.95
C MET A 76 -7.19 16.31 8.26
N PRO A 77 -7.27 15.06 7.75
CA PRO A 77 -8.41 14.20 8.02
C PRO A 77 -8.42 13.71 9.47
N SER A 78 -9.61 13.60 10.06
CA SER A 78 -9.83 13.09 11.43
C SER A 78 -9.41 11.62 11.61
N CYS A 79 -9.23 10.88 10.52
CA CYS A 79 -8.76 9.49 10.53
C CYS A 79 -7.24 9.36 10.35
N VAL A 80 -6.47 10.45 10.47
CA VAL A 80 -5.01 10.43 10.40
C VAL A 80 -4.42 11.27 11.52
N ALA A 81 -3.47 10.69 12.25
CA ALA A 81 -2.61 11.38 13.19
C ALA A 81 -1.15 11.19 12.77
N THR A 82 -0.33 12.22 12.94
CA THR A 82 1.09 12.19 12.60
C THR A 82 1.91 12.77 13.73
N ASN A 83 3.16 12.31 13.83
CA ASN A 83 4.19 12.98 14.60
C ASN A 83 5.43 13.07 13.74
N VAL A 84 5.69 14.27 13.22
CA VAL A 84 6.84 14.54 12.35
C VAL A 84 8.13 14.24 13.11
N TRP A 85 8.29 14.73 14.33
CA TRP A 85 9.53 14.54 15.11
C TRP A 85 9.86 13.07 15.38
N ARG A 86 8.88 12.31 15.87
CA ARG A 86 9.02 10.86 16.15
C ARG A 86 8.92 9.98 14.90
N GLY A 87 8.62 10.57 13.74
CA GLY A 87 8.62 9.87 12.46
C GLY A 87 7.56 8.77 12.37
N TRP A 88 6.36 9.00 12.88
CA TRP A 88 5.27 8.05 12.76
C TRP A 88 3.98 8.67 12.24
N MET A 89 3.12 7.82 11.67
CA MET A 89 1.77 8.15 11.24
C MET A 89 0.84 7.02 11.65
N VAL A 90 -0.33 7.35 12.18
CA VAL A 90 -1.41 6.40 12.47
C VAL A 90 -2.60 6.82 11.63
N ASN A 91 -3.12 5.90 10.82
CA ASN A 91 -4.29 6.18 10.00
C ASN A 91 -5.34 5.08 10.12
N ASN A 92 -6.58 5.45 9.88
CA ASN A 92 -7.68 4.52 9.80
C ASN A 92 -8.70 4.97 8.75
N PHE A 93 -8.30 5.00 7.48
CA PHE A 93 -9.24 5.34 6.39
C PHE A 93 -10.36 4.31 6.24
N SER A 94 -10.16 3.07 6.70
CA SER A 94 -11.10 1.95 6.54
C SER A 94 -11.64 1.84 5.11
N LEU A 95 -10.76 1.97 4.11
CA LEU A 95 -11.09 1.87 2.69
C LEU A 95 -12.18 2.86 2.20
N SER A 96 -12.29 4.06 2.82
CA SER A 96 -13.22 5.11 2.34
C SER A 96 -13.01 5.44 0.87
N GLY A 97 -14.06 5.33 0.06
CA GLY A 97 -14.06 5.71 -1.35
C GLY A 97 -15.33 5.30 -2.10
N PRO A 98 -15.48 5.72 -3.36
CA PRO A 98 -16.68 5.51 -4.16
C PRO A 98 -16.74 4.12 -4.83
N GLY A 99 -15.69 3.31 -4.68
CA GLY A 99 -15.58 1.98 -5.29
C GLY A 99 -15.00 2.01 -6.70
N LEU A 100 -14.65 0.82 -7.20
CA LEU A 100 -14.00 0.65 -8.50
C LEU A 100 -14.93 1.07 -9.65
N GLU A 101 -16.21 0.74 -9.54
CA GLU A 101 -17.22 1.05 -10.57
C GLU A 101 -17.26 2.54 -10.92
N PHE A 102 -17.19 3.41 -9.89
CA PHE A 102 -17.15 4.85 -10.07
C PHE A 102 -15.96 5.28 -10.95
N PHE A 103 -14.75 4.81 -10.63
CA PHE A 103 -13.54 5.22 -11.37
C PHE A 103 -13.52 4.68 -12.81
N ILE A 104 -14.03 3.48 -13.03
CA ILE A 104 -14.14 2.90 -14.37
C ILE A 104 -15.14 3.68 -15.22
N LYS A 105 -16.31 4.05 -14.67
CA LYS A 105 -17.30 4.87 -15.37
C LYS A 105 -16.76 6.25 -15.75
N GLN A 106 -15.99 6.87 -14.87
CA GLN A 106 -15.38 8.19 -15.10
C GLN A 106 -14.15 8.14 -16.02
N GLY A 107 -13.59 6.96 -16.29
CA GLY A 107 -12.41 6.81 -17.16
C GLY A 107 -11.14 7.50 -16.66
N VAL A 108 -11.04 7.76 -15.35
CA VAL A 108 -9.97 8.59 -14.75
C VAL A 108 -8.55 8.04 -14.97
N TRP A 109 -8.41 6.75 -15.26
CA TRP A 109 -7.12 6.10 -15.51
C TRP A 109 -6.83 5.88 -17.00
N HIS A 110 -7.73 6.21 -17.92
CA HIS A 110 -7.55 5.96 -19.35
C HIS A 110 -6.31 6.67 -19.92
N GLU A 111 -6.04 7.88 -19.45
CA GLU A 111 -4.97 8.74 -19.94
C GLU A 111 -3.59 8.44 -19.35
N PHE A 112 -3.49 7.48 -18.43
CA PHE A 112 -2.22 7.13 -17.81
C PHE A 112 -1.37 6.39 -18.83
N THR A 113 -0.14 6.87 -19.09
CA THR A 113 0.79 6.28 -20.07
C THR A 113 2.00 5.58 -19.44
N LYS A 114 2.28 5.87 -18.18
CA LYS A 114 3.37 5.30 -17.37
C LYS A 114 2.90 4.07 -16.60
N GLU A 115 3.84 3.39 -15.93
CA GLU A 115 3.52 2.28 -15.04
C GLU A 115 2.52 2.68 -13.96
N PHE A 116 1.52 1.82 -13.80
CA PHE A 116 0.35 2.04 -12.97
C PHE A 116 0.04 0.80 -12.16
N HIS A 117 0.03 0.93 -10.83
CA HIS A 117 -0.39 -0.15 -9.92
C HIS A 117 -1.81 0.13 -9.42
N LEU A 118 -2.79 -0.59 -9.98
CA LEU A 118 -4.18 -0.53 -9.54
C LEU A 118 -4.35 -1.34 -8.27
N SER A 119 -4.56 -0.67 -7.13
CA SER A 119 -4.75 -1.35 -5.85
C SER A 119 -6.21 -1.69 -5.58
N ILE A 120 -6.49 -2.96 -5.32
CA ILE A 120 -7.82 -3.45 -4.90
C ILE A 120 -7.75 -4.22 -3.58
N MET A 121 -8.89 -4.36 -2.92
CA MET A 121 -9.08 -5.27 -1.78
C MET A 121 -10.47 -5.88 -1.83
N LEU A 122 -10.55 -7.20 -1.65
CA LEU A 122 -11.80 -7.92 -1.43
C LEU A 122 -12.13 -7.83 0.07
N ILE A 123 -13.34 -7.36 0.40
CA ILE A 123 -13.79 -7.10 1.78
C ILE A 123 -14.97 -7.98 2.20
N GLY A 124 -15.45 -8.86 1.31
CA GLY A 124 -16.45 -9.86 1.63
C GLY A 124 -16.09 -10.65 2.90
N LYS A 125 -17.04 -10.73 3.85
CA LYS A 125 -16.85 -11.43 5.13
C LYS A 125 -16.70 -12.95 4.97
N THR A 126 -17.28 -13.51 3.92
CA THR A 126 -17.21 -14.95 3.58
C THR A 126 -16.41 -15.16 2.29
N ALA A 127 -15.91 -16.38 2.07
CA ALA A 127 -15.24 -16.74 0.82
C ALA A 127 -16.14 -16.48 -0.40
N GLU A 128 -17.41 -16.88 -0.34
CA GLU A 128 -18.39 -16.63 -1.41
C GLU A 128 -18.67 -15.12 -1.61
N GLY A 129 -18.62 -14.32 -0.54
CA GLY A 129 -18.70 -12.87 -0.65
C GLY A 129 -17.51 -12.28 -1.42
N ARG A 130 -16.28 -12.70 -1.08
CA ARG A 130 -15.06 -12.26 -1.78
C ARG A 130 -15.01 -12.73 -3.22
N LYS A 131 -15.48 -13.94 -3.50
CA LYS A 131 -15.65 -14.48 -4.85
C LYS A 131 -16.59 -13.61 -5.70
N ARG A 132 -17.76 -13.24 -5.17
CA ARG A 132 -18.69 -12.33 -5.86
C ARG A 132 -18.06 -10.98 -6.15
N GLU A 133 -17.33 -10.41 -5.20
CA GLU A 133 -16.58 -9.16 -5.41
C GLU A 133 -15.48 -9.32 -6.48
N ALA A 134 -14.73 -10.42 -6.47
CA ALA A 134 -13.71 -10.71 -7.48
C ALA A 134 -14.32 -10.83 -8.88
N LEU A 135 -15.45 -11.54 -9.02
CA LEU A 135 -16.17 -11.66 -10.29
C LEU A 135 -16.64 -10.29 -10.80
N HIS A 136 -17.15 -9.44 -9.90
CA HIS A 136 -17.57 -8.09 -10.24
C HIS A 136 -16.39 -7.19 -10.66
N ILE A 137 -15.26 -7.25 -9.95
CA ILE A 137 -14.04 -6.54 -10.34
C ILE A 137 -13.58 -6.97 -11.73
N VAL A 138 -13.58 -8.28 -12.01
CA VAL A 138 -13.21 -8.80 -13.33
C VAL A 138 -14.18 -8.31 -14.39
N SER A 139 -15.50 -8.34 -14.16
CA SER A 139 -16.46 -7.88 -15.15
C SER A 139 -16.31 -6.39 -15.48
N LEU A 140 -15.95 -5.56 -14.50
CA LEU A 140 -15.65 -4.14 -14.71
C LEU A 140 -14.34 -3.93 -15.49
N LEU A 141 -13.28 -4.67 -15.14
CA LEU A 141 -11.93 -4.44 -15.66
C LEU A 141 -11.65 -5.13 -17.00
N GLN A 142 -12.24 -6.31 -17.27
CA GLN A 142 -11.94 -7.15 -18.43
C GLN A 142 -11.95 -6.34 -19.74
N TRP A 143 -12.90 -5.42 -19.90
CA TRP A 143 -12.99 -4.57 -21.10
C TRP A 143 -12.44 -3.16 -20.91
N SER A 144 -12.62 -2.57 -19.72
CA SER A 144 -12.18 -1.19 -19.48
C SER A 144 -10.66 -1.06 -19.49
N ILE A 145 -9.92 -2.10 -19.13
CA ILE A 145 -8.46 -2.05 -19.08
C ILE A 145 -7.82 -1.83 -20.45
N TYR A 146 -8.44 -2.30 -21.54
CA TYR A 146 -7.96 -2.05 -22.91
C TYR A 146 -8.03 -0.57 -23.31
N LYS A 147 -8.82 0.23 -22.59
CA LYS A 147 -8.89 1.69 -22.76
C LYS A 147 -7.73 2.41 -22.06
N PHE A 148 -6.98 1.74 -21.19
CA PHE A 148 -5.89 2.35 -20.44
C PHE A 148 -4.68 2.46 -21.37
N LYS A 149 -4.18 3.67 -21.62
CA LYS A 149 -2.99 3.86 -22.47
C LYS A 149 -1.77 3.09 -21.93
N ALA A 150 -1.62 2.98 -20.61
CA ALA A 150 -0.57 2.22 -19.95
C ALA A 150 -0.66 0.70 -20.22
N TYR A 151 -1.88 0.16 -20.36
CA TYR A 151 -2.08 -1.26 -20.64
C TYR A 151 -1.56 -1.64 -22.03
N ARG A 152 -1.70 -0.76 -23.04
CA ARG A 152 -1.15 -0.96 -24.39
C ARG A 152 0.38 -1.13 -24.41
N ASN A 153 1.05 -0.60 -23.39
CA ASN A 153 2.49 -0.73 -23.19
C ASN A 153 2.85 -1.81 -22.16
N SER A 154 1.88 -2.62 -21.71
CA SER A 154 2.03 -3.66 -20.69
C SER A 154 2.52 -3.16 -19.32
N LYS A 155 2.09 -1.95 -18.91
CA LYS A 155 2.58 -1.27 -17.69
C LYS A 155 1.58 -1.23 -16.54
N VAL A 156 0.58 -2.11 -16.52
CA VAL A 156 -0.46 -2.14 -15.48
C VAL A 156 -0.27 -3.34 -14.58
N PHE A 157 -0.12 -3.10 -13.27
CA PHE A 157 -0.06 -4.14 -12.24
C PHE A 157 -1.36 -4.11 -11.42
N LEU A 158 -1.85 -5.30 -11.08
CA LEU A 158 -2.90 -5.43 -10.08
C LEU A 158 -2.26 -5.59 -8.70
N ASN A 159 -2.33 -4.56 -7.86
CA ASN A 159 -1.90 -4.65 -6.48
C ASN A 159 -3.05 -5.17 -5.61
N TRP A 160 -3.04 -6.47 -5.36
CA TRP A 160 -4.04 -7.14 -4.54
C TRP A 160 -3.66 -7.04 -3.05
N ASN A 161 -4.36 -6.16 -2.34
CA ASN A 161 -4.20 -5.98 -0.91
C ASN A 161 -5.04 -7.01 -0.16
N ILE A 162 -4.38 -7.87 0.60
CA ILE A 162 -5.00 -8.99 1.29
C ILE A 162 -4.89 -8.83 2.81
N SER A 163 -5.88 -9.35 3.53
CA SER A 163 -5.82 -9.51 4.98
C SER A 163 -4.84 -10.62 5.35
N CYS A 164 -4.17 -10.50 6.51
CA CYS A 164 -3.35 -11.59 7.01
C CYS A 164 -4.24 -12.79 7.38
N PRO A 165 -3.83 -14.03 7.08
CA PRO A 165 -4.50 -15.20 7.63
C PRO A 165 -4.29 -15.25 9.15
N ASN A 166 -5.29 -15.77 9.87
CA ASN A 166 -5.17 -16.02 11.31
C ASN A 166 -4.09 -17.08 11.59
N THR A 167 -3.60 -17.13 12.83
CA THR A 167 -2.57 -18.09 13.25
C THR A 167 -3.18 -19.48 13.49
N GLY A 168 -2.74 -20.48 12.71
CA GLY A 168 -3.16 -21.88 12.82
C GLY A 168 -2.96 -22.62 11.50
N HIS A 169 -2.79 -23.95 11.52
CA HIS A 169 -2.66 -24.76 10.30
C HIS A 169 -3.94 -24.74 9.47
N ASP A 170 -5.10 -24.92 10.12
CA ASP A 170 -6.41 -24.92 9.45
C ASP A 170 -6.73 -23.53 8.87
N ALA A 171 -6.48 -22.47 9.64
CA ALA A 171 -6.67 -21.10 9.17
C ALA A 171 -5.79 -20.74 7.94
N GLN A 172 -4.58 -21.31 7.83
CA GLN A 172 -3.75 -21.15 6.65
C GLN A 172 -4.25 -21.97 5.46
N ALA A 173 -4.75 -23.18 5.69
CA ALA A 173 -5.34 -24.01 4.66
C ALA A 173 -6.61 -23.37 4.09
N ASP A 174 -7.50 -22.89 4.95
CA ASP A 174 -8.72 -22.18 4.57
C ASP A 174 -8.41 -20.92 3.77
N PHE A 175 -7.41 -20.15 4.22
CA PHE A 175 -6.93 -18.99 3.48
C PHE A 175 -6.42 -19.37 2.09
N LEU A 176 -5.62 -20.43 1.97
CA LEU A 176 -5.10 -20.89 0.68
C LEU A 176 -6.23 -21.33 -0.25
N GLY A 177 -7.23 -22.06 0.26
CA GLY A 177 -8.40 -22.48 -0.52
C GLY A 177 -9.17 -21.28 -1.07
N SER A 178 -9.48 -20.29 -0.21
CA SER A 178 -10.17 -19.07 -0.67
C SER A 178 -9.30 -18.24 -1.61
N PHE A 179 -7.99 -18.14 -1.34
CA PHE A 179 -7.05 -17.43 -2.18
C PHE A 179 -6.98 -18.03 -3.58
N GLU A 180 -6.93 -19.36 -3.71
CA GLU A 180 -6.86 -20.04 -5.00
C GLU A 180 -8.08 -19.76 -5.87
N GLU A 181 -9.27 -19.79 -5.28
CA GLU A 181 -10.51 -19.46 -5.99
C GLU A 181 -10.53 -17.98 -6.42
N GLU A 182 -10.19 -17.07 -5.51
CA GLU A 182 -10.09 -15.63 -5.78
C GLU A 182 -9.04 -15.34 -6.86
N TYR A 183 -7.87 -15.99 -6.81
CA TYR A 183 -6.82 -15.91 -7.80
C TYR A 183 -7.27 -16.40 -9.18
N ARG A 184 -7.97 -17.54 -9.25
CA ARG A 184 -8.49 -18.09 -10.51
C ARG A 184 -9.41 -17.10 -11.22
N ILE A 185 -10.15 -16.30 -10.45
CA ILE A 185 -11.00 -15.24 -11.01
C ILE A 185 -10.15 -14.04 -11.44
N LEU A 186 -9.37 -13.45 -10.53
CA LEU A 186 -8.59 -12.24 -10.81
C LEU A 186 -7.56 -12.42 -11.93
N SER A 187 -6.97 -13.62 -12.06
CA SER A 187 -6.01 -13.95 -13.12
C SER A 187 -6.61 -13.93 -14.54
N ARG A 188 -7.95 -13.94 -14.68
CA ARG A 188 -8.63 -13.76 -16.00
C ARG A 188 -8.35 -12.39 -16.62
N LEU A 189 -7.92 -11.41 -15.82
CA LEU A 189 -7.45 -10.11 -16.30
C LEU A 189 -6.09 -10.19 -17.00
N ARG A 190 -5.34 -11.28 -16.79
CA ARG A 190 -3.99 -11.51 -17.34
C ARG A 190 -2.99 -10.38 -17.01
N LEU A 191 -3.17 -9.72 -15.87
CA LEU A 191 -2.26 -8.72 -15.35
C LEU A 191 -1.23 -9.34 -14.41
N PRO A 192 -0.01 -8.80 -14.35
CA PRO A 192 0.91 -9.13 -13.27
C PRO A 192 0.31 -8.66 -11.91
N ILE A 193 0.22 -9.60 -10.96
CA ILE A 193 -0.39 -9.39 -9.65
C ILE A 193 0.70 -9.20 -8.58
N LEU A 194 0.64 -8.09 -7.87
CA LEU A 194 1.44 -7.83 -6.69
C LEU A 194 0.60 -8.12 -5.44
N VAL A 195 1.02 -9.06 -4.60
CA VAL A 195 0.29 -9.39 -3.36
C VAL A 195 0.82 -8.52 -2.23
N LYS A 196 -0.02 -7.61 -1.73
CA LYS A 196 0.33 -6.73 -0.61
C LYS A 196 -0.02 -7.40 0.71
N VAL A 197 1.00 -7.62 1.54
CA VAL A 197 0.95 -8.44 2.75
C VAL A 197 1.12 -7.60 4.02
N GLY A 198 0.58 -8.06 5.14
CA GLY A 198 0.86 -7.50 6.46
C GLY A 198 2.12 -8.09 7.10
N TRP A 199 2.48 -7.55 8.26
CA TRP A 199 3.74 -7.86 8.95
C TRP A 199 3.84 -9.29 9.49
N GLN A 200 2.71 -9.90 9.82
CA GLN A 200 2.62 -11.29 10.28
C GLN A 200 2.28 -12.28 9.16
N PHE A 201 2.25 -11.85 7.90
CA PHE A 201 1.85 -12.73 6.81
C PHE A 201 2.78 -13.96 6.73
N PRO A 202 2.24 -15.20 6.80
CA PRO A 202 3.08 -16.39 6.90
C PRO A 202 4.01 -16.57 5.70
N ILE A 203 5.29 -16.75 5.98
CA ILE A 203 6.32 -16.95 4.94
C ILE A 203 6.08 -18.27 4.17
N SER A 204 5.54 -19.30 4.85
CA SER A 204 5.12 -20.57 4.23
C SER A 204 4.06 -20.35 3.16
N VAL A 205 3.04 -19.55 3.44
CA VAL A 205 1.97 -19.17 2.51
C VAL A 205 2.56 -18.36 1.36
N ALA A 206 3.33 -17.31 1.64
CA ALA A 206 3.99 -16.51 0.58
C ALA A 206 4.87 -17.36 -0.35
N LYS A 207 5.59 -18.36 0.21
CA LYS A 207 6.39 -19.31 -0.57
C LYS A 207 5.53 -20.18 -1.50
N ARG A 208 4.31 -20.53 -1.10
CA ARG A 208 3.33 -21.23 -1.98
C ARG A 208 2.79 -20.28 -3.04
N LEU A 209 2.39 -19.06 -2.66
CA LEU A 209 1.85 -18.06 -3.58
C LEU A 209 2.81 -17.71 -4.72
N GLN A 210 4.12 -17.80 -4.50
CA GLN A 210 5.10 -17.55 -5.55
C GLN A 210 5.00 -18.55 -6.73
N LYS A 211 4.35 -19.71 -6.58
CA LYS A 211 4.23 -20.70 -7.65
C LYS A 211 3.16 -20.36 -8.68
N PHE A 212 2.23 -19.47 -8.34
CA PHE A 212 1.15 -19.06 -9.22
C PHE A 212 1.67 -18.15 -10.33
N GLU A 213 1.29 -18.44 -11.57
CA GLU A 213 1.79 -17.81 -12.80
C GLU A 213 1.70 -16.28 -12.77
N PHE A 214 0.51 -15.74 -12.52
CA PHE A 214 0.25 -14.30 -12.56
C PHE A 214 0.69 -13.54 -11.31
N ILE A 215 1.07 -14.23 -10.23
CA ILE A 215 1.65 -13.56 -9.06
C ILE A 215 3.04 -13.05 -9.44
N TYR A 216 3.19 -11.76 -9.71
CA TYR A 216 4.47 -11.18 -10.09
C TYR A 216 5.41 -11.01 -8.90
N GLY A 217 4.88 -10.65 -7.73
CA GLY A 217 5.69 -10.38 -6.55
C GLY A 217 4.87 -9.97 -5.33
N PHE A 218 5.55 -9.44 -4.32
CA PHE A 218 4.96 -9.06 -3.05
C PHE A 218 5.21 -7.59 -2.71
N VAL A 219 4.26 -6.95 -2.04
CA VAL A 219 4.44 -5.62 -1.41
C VAL A 219 4.40 -5.79 0.09
N SER A 220 5.53 -5.56 0.75
CA SER A 220 5.75 -5.83 2.16
C SER A 220 6.20 -4.56 2.85
N ILE A 221 5.56 -4.02 3.89
CA ILE A 221 4.35 -4.50 4.58
C ILE A 221 3.28 -3.43 4.55
N ASN A 222 2.05 -3.84 4.81
CA ASN A 222 0.98 -2.92 5.20
C ASN A 222 1.28 -2.27 6.57
N THR A 223 0.44 -1.34 6.99
CA THR A 223 0.51 -0.78 8.35
C THR A 223 0.35 -1.88 9.40
N ILE A 224 0.91 -1.66 10.60
CA ILE A 224 0.71 -2.58 11.74
C ILE A 224 -0.46 -2.04 12.57
N PRO A 225 -1.55 -2.78 12.79
CA PRO A 225 -2.63 -2.36 13.66
C PRO A 225 -2.10 -1.91 15.02
N PHE A 226 -2.60 -0.79 15.54
CA PHE A 226 -2.09 -0.21 16.78
C PHE A 226 -2.13 -1.23 17.93
N ASN A 227 -3.18 -2.04 18.02
CA ASN A 227 -3.33 -3.08 19.04
C ASN A 227 -2.29 -4.20 18.90
N GLU A 228 -1.88 -4.53 17.69
CA GLU A 228 -0.91 -5.59 17.39
C GLU A 228 0.54 -5.11 17.43
N LEU A 229 0.79 -3.79 17.50
CA LEU A 229 2.15 -3.27 17.56
C LEU A 229 2.88 -3.83 18.79
N PRO A 230 4.09 -4.40 18.63
CA PRO A 230 4.82 -4.99 19.76
C PRO A 230 5.08 -3.99 20.89
N LEU A 231 5.09 -4.49 22.13
CA LEU A 231 5.10 -3.67 23.35
C LEU A 231 6.32 -2.77 23.44
N ASP A 232 7.51 -3.29 23.18
CA ASP A 232 8.77 -2.54 23.14
C ASP A 232 8.70 -1.33 22.18
N THR A 233 8.03 -1.52 21.04
CA THR A 233 7.82 -0.48 20.05
C THR A 233 6.74 0.49 20.53
N LYS A 234 5.67 0.01 21.16
CA LYS A 234 4.66 0.90 21.76
C LYS A 234 5.26 1.81 22.82
N GLU A 235 6.08 1.27 23.73
CA GLU A 235 6.77 2.00 24.81
C GLU A 235 7.67 3.10 24.25
N LYS A 236 8.38 2.80 23.16
CA LYS A 236 9.26 3.78 22.53
C LYS A 236 8.52 4.96 21.90
N TYR A 237 7.34 4.75 21.33
CA TYR A 237 6.70 5.75 20.46
C TYR A 237 5.42 6.39 21.00
N PHE A 238 4.68 5.68 21.87
CA PHE A 238 3.34 6.05 22.29
C PHE A 238 3.24 6.18 23.81
N LYS A 239 2.31 7.01 24.27
CA LYS A 239 2.08 7.28 25.68
C LYS A 239 1.10 6.26 26.27
N LYS A 240 1.18 6.04 27.58
CA LYS A 240 0.17 5.34 28.36
C LYS A 240 -0.77 6.35 29.02
N ASP A 241 -2.01 5.95 29.30
CA ASP A 241 -2.95 6.70 30.12
C ASP A 241 -2.69 6.47 31.62
N LYS A 242 -3.56 7.04 32.46
CA LYS A 242 -3.47 6.91 33.93
C LYS A 242 -3.64 5.47 34.43
N ASN A 243 -4.23 4.58 33.63
CA ASN A 243 -4.44 3.18 33.95
C ASN A 243 -3.31 2.29 33.40
N GLY A 244 -2.31 2.88 32.74
CA GLY A 244 -1.19 2.16 32.14
C GLY A 244 -1.48 1.61 30.74
N GLU A 245 -2.62 1.93 30.12
CA GLU A 245 -2.94 1.48 28.77
C GLU A 245 -2.34 2.41 27.72
N PHE A 246 -1.74 1.86 26.66
CA PHE A 246 -1.25 2.69 25.55
C PHE A 246 -2.39 3.43 24.88
N ILE A 247 -2.20 4.72 24.59
CA ILE A 247 -3.18 5.58 23.91
C ILE A 247 -2.86 5.62 22.42
N SER A 248 -3.84 5.29 21.58
CA SER A 248 -3.72 5.55 20.15
C SER A 248 -3.93 7.03 19.88
N PRO A 249 -3.11 7.64 19.00
CA PRO A 249 -3.32 9.01 18.55
C PRO A 249 -4.70 9.27 17.90
N LEU A 250 -5.42 8.22 17.50
CA LEU A 250 -6.77 8.32 16.96
C LEU A 250 -7.88 8.19 18.01
N ASP A 251 -7.57 7.83 19.26
CA ASP A 251 -8.60 7.64 20.31
C ASP A 251 -9.41 8.92 20.53
N LYS A 252 -8.76 10.09 20.48
CA LYS A 252 -9.42 11.41 20.58
C LYS A 252 -10.41 11.73 19.45
N TYR A 253 -10.36 11.01 18.33
CA TYR A 253 -11.25 11.24 17.17
C TYR A 253 -12.41 10.24 17.11
N GLN A 254 -12.44 9.24 17.99
CA GLN A 254 -13.50 8.24 17.99
C GLN A 254 -14.85 8.88 18.34
N ASP A 255 -14.88 9.68 19.41
CA ASP A 255 -16.11 10.34 19.87
C ASP A 255 -16.48 11.55 18.99
N GLU A 256 -15.50 12.38 18.63
CA GLU A 256 -15.75 13.63 17.89
C GLU A 256 -16.10 13.40 16.40
N PHE A 257 -15.58 12.33 15.79
CA PHE A 257 -15.69 12.11 14.35
C PHE A 257 -16.14 10.70 13.95
N ASN A 258 -16.59 9.88 14.91
CA ASN A 258 -17.03 8.50 14.69
C ASN A 258 -15.96 7.66 13.94
N VAL A 259 -14.69 7.91 14.22
CA VAL A 259 -13.57 7.13 13.67
C VAL A 259 -13.53 5.80 14.41
N LYS A 260 -13.90 4.70 13.74
CA LYS A 260 -13.97 3.39 14.39
C LYS A 260 -12.60 2.71 14.41
N GLY A 261 -12.03 2.55 15.59
CA GLY A 261 -10.82 1.75 15.83
C GLY A 261 -9.52 2.54 15.85
N ARG A 262 -8.51 1.93 16.45
CA ARG A 262 -7.26 2.59 16.88
C ARG A 262 -6.23 2.81 15.77
N GLY A 263 -6.56 2.40 14.55
CA GLY A 263 -5.77 2.63 13.33
C GLY A 263 -4.54 1.75 13.15
N GLY A 264 -3.89 1.92 12.01
CA GLY A 264 -2.65 1.25 11.64
C GLY A 264 -1.47 2.19 11.69
N VAL A 265 -0.41 1.77 12.38
CA VAL A 265 0.85 2.47 12.58
C VAL A 265 1.73 2.32 11.34
N SER A 266 2.35 3.42 10.95
CA SER A 266 3.30 3.58 9.85
C SER A 266 4.50 4.40 10.30
N GLY A 267 5.55 4.40 9.50
CA GLY A 267 6.75 5.19 9.74
C GLY A 267 7.85 4.40 10.41
N HIS A 268 8.75 5.11 11.10
CA HIS A 268 9.91 4.52 11.76
C HIS A 268 9.57 3.30 12.66
N PRO A 269 8.45 3.30 13.43
CA PRO A 269 8.11 2.18 14.30
C PRO A 269 7.98 0.83 13.60
N ILE A 270 7.52 0.81 12.33
CA ILE A 270 7.25 -0.45 11.63
C ILE A 270 8.43 -0.95 10.78
N ARG A 271 9.49 -0.15 10.61
CA ARG A 271 10.63 -0.48 9.75
C ARG A 271 11.33 -1.80 10.15
N PRO A 272 11.60 -2.08 11.44
CA PRO A 272 12.26 -3.33 11.83
C PRO A 272 11.48 -4.57 11.37
N TYR A 273 10.16 -4.55 11.49
CA TYR A 273 9.27 -5.65 11.08
C TYR A 273 9.22 -5.83 9.56
N ALA A 274 9.17 -4.72 8.81
CA ALA A 274 9.27 -4.76 7.36
C ALA A 274 10.58 -5.42 6.90
N LEU A 275 11.72 -5.02 7.49
CA LEU A 275 13.02 -5.60 7.17
C LEU A 275 13.11 -7.08 7.56
N ALA A 276 12.55 -7.45 8.72
CA ALA A 276 12.52 -8.83 9.19
C ALA A 276 11.71 -9.74 8.26
N TRP A 277 10.52 -9.31 7.85
CA TRP A 277 9.68 -10.08 6.94
C TRP A 277 10.39 -10.35 5.62
N ILE A 278 11.01 -9.33 5.02
CA ILE A 278 11.74 -9.45 3.74
C ILE A 278 12.93 -10.43 3.88
N ARG A 279 13.72 -10.31 4.96
CA ARG A 279 14.83 -11.24 5.21
C ARG A 279 14.34 -12.68 5.34
N ASN A 280 13.25 -12.90 6.08
CA ASN A 280 12.69 -14.23 6.28
C ASN A 280 12.11 -14.80 4.98
N ALA A 281 11.44 -13.97 4.18
CA ALA A 281 10.97 -14.33 2.84
C ALA A 281 12.11 -14.79 1.93
N ARG A 282 13.23 -14.05 1.90
CA ARG A 282 14.41 -14.43 1.12
C ARG A 282 15.08 -15.70 1.65
N LYS A 283 15.27 -15.82 2.96
CA LYS A 283 15.82 -17.05 3.59
C LYS A 283 14.96 -18.28 3.27
N ALA A 284 13.65 -18.14 3.19
CA ALA A 284 12.74 -19.22 2.83
C ALA A 284 12.75 -19.58 1.33
N GLY A 285 13.48 -18.83 0.50
CA GLY A 285 13.62 -19.09 -0.94
C GLY A 285 12.55 -18.42 -1.80
N ILE A 286 11.92 -17.33 -1.36
CA ILE A 286 11.07 -16.50 -2.23
C ILE A 286 11.98 -15.76 -3.22
N LYS A 287 11.84 -16.06 -4.51
CA LYS A 287 12.68 -15.47 -5.59
C LYS A 287 12.00 -14.33 -6.33
N LYS A 288 10.66 -14.27 -6.28
CA LYS A 288 9.88 -13.20 -6.93
C LYS A 288 10.19 -11.81 -6.35
N PRO A 289 10.04 -10.72 -7.12
CA PRO A 289 10.21 -9.36 -6.64
C PRO A 289 9.50 -9.07 -5.32
N ILE A 290 10.18 -8.31 -4.45
CA ILE A 290 9.58 -7.79 -3.21
C ILE A 290 9.74 -6.27 -3.20
N ILE A 291 8.63 -5.56 -3.22
CA ILE A 291 8.59 -4.11 -2.98
C ILE A 291 8.55 -3.90 -1.46
N GLY A 292 9.62 -3.36 -0.92
CA GLY A 292 9.79 -3.14 0.52
C GLY A 292 9.34 -1.75 0.97
N GLY A 293 8.33 -1.67 1.84
CA GLY A 293 7.79 -0.47 2.42
C GLY A 293 7.63 -0.58 3.93
N GLY A 294 7.77 0.56 4.61
CA GLY A 294 7.65 0.68 6.07
C GLY A 294 8.77 1.53 6.66
N GLY A 295 8.47 2.81 6.93
CA GLY A 295 9.41 3.70 7.63
C GLY A 295 10.67 4.10 6.87
N ILE A 296 10.60 4.17 5.54
CA ILE A 296 11.66 4.73 4.69
C ILE A 296 11.58 6.25 4.75
N MET A 297 12.58 6.88 5.36
CA MET A 297 12.59 8.31 5.67
C MET A 297 13.87 9.03 5.27
N ASN A 298 14.90 8.28 4.88
CA ASN A 298 16.19 8.79 4.42
C ASN A 298 16.89 7.74 3.52
N PRO A 299 17.98 8.12 2.82
CA PRO A 299 18.76 7.22 1.96
C PRO A 299 19.25 5.94 2.63
N TYR A 300 19.70 6.02 3.87
CA TYR A 300 20.20 4.85 4.61
C TYR A 300 19.11 3.79 4.79
N ASN A 301 17.84 4.20 4.95
CA ASN A 301 16.74 3.24 5.03
C ASN A 301 16.58 2.48 3.72
N VAL A 302 16.76 3.14 2.57
CA VAL A 302 16.72 2.49 1.26
C VAL A 302 17.77 1.38 1.16
N TRP A 303 19.00 1.67 1.60
CA TRP A 303 20.06 0.68 1.69
C TRP A 303 19.69 -0.50 2.60
N GLN A 304 19.06 -0.25 3.76
CA GLN A 304 18.61 -1.32 4.65
C GLN A 304 17.60 -2.27 3.96
N PHE A 305 16.68 -1.73 3.16
CA PHE A 305 15.71 -2.52 2.38
C PHE A 305 16.41 -3.31 1.27
N LYS A 306 17.36 -2.71 0.54
CA LYS A 306 18.19 -3.44 -0.44
C LYS A 306 18.94 -4.60 0.24
N LYS A 307 19.61 -4.35 1.37
CA LYS A 307 20.35 -5.37 2.14
C LYS A 307 19.44 -6.47 2.67
N ALA A 308 18.19 -6.15 3.01
CA ALA A 308 17.19 -7.16 3.40
C ALA A 308 16.75 -8.07 2.24
N GLY A 309 16.97 -7.64 0.99
CA GLY A 309 16.64 -8.37 -0.23
C GLY A 309 15.39 -7.84 -0.95
N ALA A 310 14.99 -6.59 -0.71
CA ALA A 310 13.99 -5.94 -1.54
C ALA A 310 14.49 -5.76 -2.98
N THR A 311 13.56 -5.70 -3.93
CA THR A 311 13.80 -5.41 -5.35
C THR A 311 13.54 -3.94 -5.66
N ALA A 312 12.61 -3.32 -4.92
CA ALA A 312 12.25 -1.92 -5.01
C ALA A 312 11.70 -1.47 -3.64
N ILE A 313 11.39 -0.18 -3.48
CA ILE A 313 10.84 0.38 -2.25
C ILE A 313 9.43 0.95 -2.44
N SER A 314 8.60 0.85 -1.40
CA SER A 314 7.30 1.52 -1.31
C SER A 314 7.36 2.70 -0.34
N LEU A 315 7.06 3.90 -0.84
CA LEU A 315 7.15 5.17 -0.12
C LEU A 315 5.77 5.65 0.32
N GLY A 316 5.52 5.64 1.64
CA GLY A 316 4.32 6.21 2.26
C GLY A 316 4.69 7.37 3.18
N SER A 317 4.85 7.08 4.48
CA SER A 317 5.17 8.08 5.52
C SER A 317 6.35 9.01 5.20
N GLY A 318 7.36 8.58 4.43
CA GLY A 318 8.47 9.43 4.02
C GLY A 318 8.04 10.60 3.13
N ILE A 319 7.04 10.40 2.27
CA ILE A 319 6.48 11.45 1.41
C ILE A 319 5.83 12.55 2.26
N SER A 320 5.06 12.18 3.29
CA SER A 320 4.33 13.15 4.11
C SER A 320 5.18 13.74 5.25
N LEU A 321 6.02 12.94 5.90
CA LEU A 321 6.73 13.35 7.13
C LEU A 321 8.16 13.86 6.87
N ARG A 322 8.74 13.54 5.72
CA ARG A 322 10.15 13.82 5.37
C ARG A 322 10.28 14.21 3.90
N PHE A 323 9.36 15.02 3.39
CA PHE A 323 9.31 15.39 1.98
C PHE A 323 10.63 15.99 1.47
N TRP A 324 11.36 16.72 2.32
CA TRP A 324 12.67 17.29 2.01
C TRP A 324 13.76 16.24 1.73
N ASN A 325 13.61 15.01 2.25
CA ASN A 325 14.55 13.91 1.99
C ASN A 325 14.19 13.13 0.71
N LEU A 326 13.05 13.40 0.07
CA LEU A 326 12.62 12.65 -1.12
C LEU A 326 13.66 12.65 -2.26
N PRO A 327 14.32 13.77 -2.62
CA PRO A 327 15.34 13.75 -3.67
C PRO A 327 16.44 12.72 -3.38
N LEU A 328 16.95 12.71 -2.14
CA LEU A 328 18.01 11.80 -1.73
C LEU A 328 17.53 10.34 -1.61
N ILE A 329 16.31 10.11 -1.14
CA ILE A 329 15.70 8.77 -1.10
C ILE A 329 15.58 8.20 -2.52
N ILE A 330 15.10 9.00 -3.47
CA ILE A 330 14.95 8.60 -4.88
C ILE A 330 16.30 8.34 -5.52
N TRP A 331 17.28 9.23 -5.29
CA TRP A 331 18.65 9.01 -5.73
C TRP A 331 19.21 7.68 -5.19
N ALA A 332 19.08 7.43 -3.89
CA ALA A 332 19.52 6.20 -3.27
C ALA A 332 18.81 4.96 -3.83
N ALA A 333 17.51 5.05 -4.11
CA ALA A 333 16.77 3.95 -4.73
C ALA A 333 17.30 3.64 -6.14
N ARG A 334 17.56 4.67 -6.95
CA ARG A 334 18.14 4.52 -8.28
C ARG A 334 19.56 3.95 -8.23
N VAL A 335 20.35 4.28 -7.22
CA VAL A 335 21.72 3.75 -7.05
C VAL A 335 21.70 2.31 -6.56
N PHE A 336 20.99 2.00 -5.47
CA PHE A 336 21.04 0.69 -4.83
C PHE A 336 20.23 -0.40 -5.55
N PHE A 337 19.19 -0.01 -6.29
CA PHE A 337 18.37 -0.93 -7.08
C PHE A 337 18.65 -0.86 -8.58
N LYS A 338 19.66 -0.08 -9.03
CA LYS A 338 20.21 -0.26 -10.37
C LYS A 338 20.71 -1.70 -10.47
N GLU A 339 20.19 -2.46 -11.41
CA GLU A 339 20.75 -3.77 -11.72
C GLU A 339 22.16 -3.57 -12.28
N HIS A 340 23.13 -4.27 -11.68
CA HIS A 340 24.38 -4.61 -12.32
C HIS A 340 24.16 -5.86 -13.17
#